data_AF-A0A800ERU6-F1
#
_entry.id   AF-A0A800ERU6-F1
#
_cell.length_a   1.000
_cell.length_b   1.000
_cell.length_c   1.000
_cell.angle_alpha   90.00
_cell.angle_beta   90.00
_cell.angle_gamma   90.00
#
_symmetry.space_group_name_H-M   'P 1'
#
loop_
_entity.id
_entity.type
_entity.pdbx_description
1 polymer ?
#
loop_
_entity_poly.entity_id
_entity_poly.type
_entity_poly.pdbx_seq_one_letter_code
_entity_poly.pdbx_strand_id
1 'polypeptide(L)'
;MSRFGRAVRGAEAGAVAALGVAASFFVLDLIRFEPLATASALAGAALGPGGLQLDLTSVSGLIAGLATAYRIAIFTGVHFLVFGLVGIVIAVVFDGESRGGFRPIVVAAVLCTVALSATVAGSGSVVALESLGPLATVAVNAFAGVLLIGWLRLGDMSEPEPEAQPQADGRRGEEQAAGS
;
A
#
# COMPACT_ATOMS: atom_id res chain seq x y z
N MET A 1 11.19 7.06 18.64
CA MET A 1 10.58 7.75 17.48
C MET A 1 9.52 8.74 17.97
N SER A 2 9.45 9.96 17.41
CA SER A 2 8.39 10.92 17.79
C SER A 2 7.01 10.46 17.30
N ARG A 3 5.93 10.96 17.92
CA ARG A 3 4.54 10.65 17.47
C ARG A 3 4.31 11.04 16.01
N PHE A 4 4.89 12.15 15.58
CA PHE A 4 4.84 12.61 14.19
C PHE A 4 5.56 11.65 13.23
N GLY A 5 6.80 11.25 13.56
CA GLY A 5 7.54 10.28 12.73
C GLY A 5 6.82 8.94 12.61
N ARG A 6 6.14 8.50 13.67
CA ARG A 6 5.29 7.30 13.67
C ARG A 6 4.09 7.44 12.75
N ALA A 7 3.42 8.58 12.75
CA ALA A 7 2.31 8.85 11.85
C ALA A 7 2.76 8.88 10.39
N VAL A 8 3.88 9.54 10.08
CA VAL A 8 4.44 9.58 8.71
C VAL A 8 4.73 8.17 8.21
N ARG A 9 5.42 7.35 9.00
CA ARG A 9 5.72 5.97 8.64
C ARG A 9 4.47 5.09 8.51
N GLY A 10 3.46 5.35 9.34
CA GLY A 10 2.14 4.76 9.21
C GLY A 10 1.50 5.12 7.87
N ALA A 11 1.49 6.39 7.49
CA ALA A 11 0.96 6.85 6.22
C ALA A 11 1.70 6.23 5.02
N GLU A 12 3.03 6.12 5.08
CA GLU A 12 3.83 5.42 4.07
C GLU A 12 3.44 3.94 3.95
N ALA A 13 3.35 3.23 5.08
CA ALA A 13 2.91 1.83 5.09
C ALA A 13 1.49 1.66 4.49
N GLY A 14 0.60 2.60 4.81
CA GLY A 14 -0.73 2.69 4.21
C GLY A 14 -0.68 2.87 2.70
N ALA A 15 0.15 3.79 2.20
CA ALA A 15 0.32 4.02 0.77
C ALA A 15 0.90 2.80 0.04
N VAL A 16 1.85 2.08 0.65
CA VAL A 16 2.39 0.82 0.10
C VAL A 16 1.30 -0.25 0.03
N ALA A 17 0.47 -0.37 1.07
CA ALA A 17 -0.67 -1.29 1.05
C ALA A 17 -1.70 -0.90 -0.02
N ALA A 18 -1.99 0.40 -0.18
CA ALA A 18 -2.90 0.92 -1.21
C ALA A 18 -2.41 0.58 -2.62
N LEU A 19 -1.10 0.76 -2.87
CA LEU A 19 -0.43 0.37 -4.11
C LEU A 19 -0.55 -1.14 -4.34
N GLY A 20 -0.30 -1.95 -3.31
CA GLY A 20 -0.43 -3.40 -3.37
C GLY A 20 -1.83 -3.87 -3.77
N VAL A 21 -2.87 -3.23 -3.21
CA VAL A 21 -4.27 -3.48 -3.60
C VAL A 21 -4.52 -3.12 -5.06
N ALA A 22 -4.10 -1.92 -5.48
CA ALA A 22 -4.30 -1.45 -6.86
C ALA A 22 -3.56 -2.34 -7.88
N ALA A 23 -2.30 -2.71 -7.59
CA ALA A 23 -1.51 -3.59 -8.41
C ALA A 23 -2.11 -5.01 -8.49
N SER A 24 -2.67 -5.51 -7.38
CA SER A 24 -3.35 -6.81 -7.37
C SER A 24 -4.56 -6.83 -8.30
N PHE A 25 -5.39 -5.79 -8.28
CA PHE A 25 -6.51 -5.67 -9.21
C PHE A 25 -6.05 -5.52 -10.66
N PHE A 26 -4.99 -4.75 -10.91
CA PHE A 26 -4.41 -4.66 -12.24
C PHE A 26 -3.93 -6.02 -12.76
N VAL A 27 -3.29 -6.83 -11.92
CA VAL A 27 -2.86 -8.19 -12.28
C VAL A 27 -4.06 -9.11 -12.54
N LEU A 28 -5.12 -9.02 -11.72
CA LEU A 28 -6.36 -9.80 -11.94
C LEU A 28 -7.04 -9.42 -13.25
N ASP A 29 -7.10 -8.13 -13.57
CA ASP A 29 -7.62 -7.59 -14.84
C ASP A 29 -6.80 -8.12 -16.03
N LEU A 30 -5.47 -8.14 -15.92
CA LEU A 30 -4.58 -8.69 -16.95
C LEU A 30 -4.81 -10.18 -17.19
N ILE A 31 -4.98 -10.99 -16.13
CA ILE A 31 -5.26 -12.43 -16.26
C ILE A 31 -6.60 -12.67 -16.99
N ARG A 32 -7.56 -11.75 -16.83
CA ARG A 32 -8.86 -11.79 -17.49
C ARG A 32 -8.84 -11.20 -18.91
N PHE A 33 -7.70 -10.72 -19.39
CA PHE A 33 -7.54 -10.02 -20.68
C PHE A 33 -8.37 -8.74 -20.82
N GLU A 34 -8.73 -8.12 -19.70
CA GLU A 34 -9.50 -6.87 -19.66
C GLU A 34 -8.73 -5.81 -18.85
N PRO A 35 -7.61 -5.27 -19.37
CA PRO A 35 -6.80 -4.33 -18.62
C PRO A 35 -7.62 -3.09 -18.23
N LEU A 36 -7.51 -2.68 -16.96
CA LEU A 36 -8.23 -1.53 -16.37
C LEU A 36 -9.75 -1.73 -16.23
N ALA A 37 -10.29 -2.94 -16.41
CA ALA A 37 -11.71 -3.22 -16.20
C ALA A 37 -12.16 -2.86 -14.78
N THR A 38 -11.38 -3.23 -13.76
CA THR A 38 -11.70 -2.90 -12.37
C THR A 38 -11.62 -1.39 -12.12
N ALA A 39 -10.57 -0.73 -12.62
CA ALA A 39 -10.38 0.72 -12.46
C ALA A 39 -11.49 1.52 -13.16
N SER A 40 -11.87 1.12 -14.37
CA SER A 40 -12.94 1.75 -15.15
C SER A 40 -14.33 1.47 -14.56
N ALA A 41 -14.58 0.26 -14.04
CA ALA A 41 -15.81 -0.06 -13.33
C ALA A 41 -15.97 0.77 -12.05
N LEU A 42 -14.90 0.88 -11.26
CA LEU A 42 -14.87 1.71 -10.05
C LEU A 42 -15.05 3.20 -10.38
N ALA A 43 -14.43 3.70 -11.44
CA ALA A 43 -14.54 5.11 -11.85
C ALA A 43 -15.88 5.45 -12.55
N GLY A 44 -16.43 4.52 -13.32
CA GLY A 44 -17.71 4.65 -14.01
C GLY A 44 -18.88 4.63 -13.04
N ALA A 45 -18.83 3.73 -12.04
CA ALA A 45 -19.86 3.66 -11.02
C ALA A 45 -19.74 4.78 -9.97
N ALA A 46 -18.58 5.44 -9.86
CA ALA A 46 -18.35 6.51 -8.89
C ALA A 46 -19.10 7.82 -9.22
N LEU A 47 -19.26 8.10 -10.53
CA LEU A 47 -19.56 9.44 -11.03
C LEU A 47 -20.55 9.43 -12.22
N GLY A 48 -21.27 8.31 -12.41
CA GLY A 48 -22.36 8.16 -13.40
C GLY A 48 -21.94 7.61 -14.77
N PRO A 49 -22.91 7.26 -15.64
CA PRO A 49 -22.70 6.45 -16.84
C PRO A 49 -21.96 7.24 -17.94
N GLY A 50 -20.64 7.23 -17.88
CA GLY A 50 -19.73 7.76 -18.90
C GLY A 50 -18.72 6.73 -19.42
N GLY A 51 -18.81 5.47 -18.98
CA GLY A 51 -17.89 4.38 -19.35
C GLY A 51 -18.24 3.69 -20.68
N LEU A 52 -18.89 4.38 -21.60
CA LEU A 52 -19.21 3.83 -22.92
C LEU A 52 -18.08 4.13 -23.89
N GLN A 53 -17.52 3.06 -24.47
CA GLN A 53 -16.58 3.01 -25.61
C GLN A 53 -15.78 4.30 -25.86
N LEU A 54 -14.53 4.29 -25.40
CA LEU A 54 -13.54 5.33 -25.68
C LEU A 54 -13.26 5.42 -27.19
N ASP A 55 -14.11 6.13 -27.91
CA ASP A 55 -13.83 6.56 -29.26
C ASP A 55 -12.86 7.75 -29.23
N LEU A 56 -11.57 7.45 -29.14
CA LEU A 56 -10.50 8.47 -29.15
C LEU A 56 -10.43 9.24 -30.48
N THR A 57 -11.22 8.86 -31.49
CA THR A 57 -11.23 9.52 -32.81
C THR A 57 -12.22 10.69 -32.89
N SER A 58 -13.14 10.82 -31.92
CA SER A 58 -14.07 11.94 -31.83
C SER A 58 -13.76 12.86 -30.64
N VAL A 59 -14.07 14.16 -30.78
CA VAL A 59 -13.95 15.14 -29.68
C VAL A 59 -14.81 14.72 -28.48
N SER A 60 -15.98 14.12 -28.73
CA SER A 60 -16.84 13.54 -27.71
C SER A 60 -16.18 12.39 -26.96
N GLY A 61 -15.50 11.47 -27.64
CA GLY A 61 -14.82 10.37 -26.97
C GLY A 61 -13.51 10.80 -26.30
N LEU A 62 -12.82 11.83 -26.80
CA LEU A 62 -11.70 12.46 -26.08
C LEU A 62 -12.17 13.09 -24.75
N ILE A 63 -13.29 13.82 -24.76
CA ILE A 63 -13.88 14.40 -23.54
C ILE A 63 -14.31 13.30 -22.56
N ALA A 64 -14.94 12.23 -23.07
CA ALA A 64 -15.31 11.07 -22.25
C ALA A 64 -14.07 10.37 -21.64
N GLY A 65 -12.97 10.30 -22.39
CA GLY A 65 -11.68 9.76 -21.93
C GLY A 65 -11.03 10.61 -20.85
N LEU A 66 -10.97 11.93 -21.05
CA LEU A 66 -10.49 12.86 -20.03
C LEU A 66 -11.34 12.82 -18.76
N ALA A 67 -12.66 12.76 -18.91
CA ALA A 67 -13.57 12.61 -17.78
C ALA A 67 -13.30 11.28 -17.04
N THR A 68 -13.13 10.18 -17.76
CA THR A 68 -12.83 8.87 -17.15
C THR A 68 -11.47 8.87 -16.44
N ALA A 69 -10.43 9.43 -17.06
CA ALA A 69 -9.11 9.55 -16.46
C ALA A 69 -9.14 10.42 -15.18
N TYR A 70 -9.86 11.54 -15.21
CA TYR A 70 -10.05 12.40 -14.04
C TYR A 70 -10.74 11.65 -12.89
N ARG A 71 -11.75 10.84 -13.20
CA ARG A 71 -12.47 10.00 -12.22
C ARG A 71 -11.56 8.96 -11.59
N ILE A 72 -10.76 8.27 -12.40
CA ILE A 72 -9.76 7.30 -11.91
C ILE A 72 -8.76 8.01 -11.00
N ALA A 73 -8.29 9.21 -11.38
CA ALA A 73 -7.33 9.98 -10.58
C ALA A 73 -7.88 10.37 -9.21
N ILE A 74 -9.11 10.88 -9.14
CA ILE A 74 -9.76 11.21 -7.86
C ILE A 74 -9.93 9.94 -7.00
N PHE A 75 -10.48 8.87 -7.58
CA PHE A 75 -10.70 7.62 -6.85
C PHE A 75 -9.39 7.08 -6.29
N THR A 76 -8.32 7.10 -7.11
CA THR A 76 -6.98 6.70 -6.68
C THR A 76 -6.49 7.59 -5.53
N GLY A 77 -6.64 8.92 -5.63
CA GLY A 77 -6.27 9.83 -4.55
C GLY A 77 -6.99 9.54 -3.23
N VAL A 78 -8.31 9.31 -3.28
CA VAL A 78 -9.11 8.97 -2.09
C VAL A 78 -8.70 7.61 -1.51
N HIS A 79 -8.50 6.59 -2.36
CA HIS A 79 -8.04 5.26 -1.95
C HIS A 79 -6.72 5.34 -1.18
N PHE A 80 -5.73 6.05 -1.72
CA PHE A 80 -4.45 6.25 -1.05
C PHE A 80 -4.58 7.03 0.26
N LEU A 81 -5.45 8.04 0.31
CA LEU A 81 -5.67 8.83 1.52
C LEU A 81 -6.27 7.97 2.64
N VAL A 82 -7.34 7.21 2.35
CA VAL A 82 -8.00 6.36 3.35
C VAL A 82 -7.07 5.26 3.83
N PHE A 83 -6.30 4.63 2.95
CA PHE A 83 -5.30 3.64 3.35
C PHE A 83 -4.15 4.26 4.16
N GLY A 84 -3.74 5.49 3.84
CA GLY A 84 -2.79 6.26 4.64
C GLY A 84 -3.32 6.49 6.08
N LEU A 85 -4.60 6.83 6.24
CA LEU A 85 -5.23 6.94 7.55
C LEU A 85 -5.26 5.61 8.30
N VAL A 86 -5.57 4.50 7.63
CA VAL A 86 -5.48 3.15 8.25
C VAL A 86 -4.06 2.86 8.71
N GLY A 87 -3.07 3.17 7.90
CA GLY A 87 -1.66 3.00 8.25
C GLY A 87 -1.24 3.83 9.46
N ILE A 88 -1.69 5.09 9.56
CA ILE A 88 -1.50 5.93 10.77
C ILE A 88 -2.12 5.26 11.99
N VAL A 89 -3.38 4.82 11.89
CA VAL A 89 -4.09 4.16 13.01
C VAL A 89 -3.35 2.92 13.45
N ILE A 90 -2.98 2.04 12.53
CA ILE A 90 -2.22 0.81 12.83
C ILE A 90 -0.88 1.14 13.48
N ALA A 91 -0.15 2.12 12.95
CA ALA A 91 1.15 2.50 13.49
C ALA A 91 1.04 3.06 14.92
N VAL A 92 -0.06 3.75 15.25
CA VAL A 92 -0.34 4.27 16.60
C VAL A 92 -0.82 3.18 17.56
N VAL A 93 -1.71 2.30 17.10
CA VAL A 93 -2.33 1.25 17.93
C VAL A 93 -1.36 0.10 18.23
N PHE A 94 -0.56 -0.31 17.25
CA PHE A 94 0.43 -1.36 17.41
C PHE A 94 1.82 -0.70 17.50
N ASP A 95 2.34 -0.57 18.72
CA ASP A 95 3.73 -0.18 18.97
C ASP A 95 4.67 -1.38 18.83
N GLY A 96 5.98 -1.16 18.65
CA GLY A 96 6.99 -2.14 18.22
C GLY A 96 6.83 -3.58 18.76
N GLU A 97 6.75 -3.77 20.08
CA GLU A 97 6.58 -5.11 20.70
C GLU A 97 5.25 -5.79 20.34
N SER A 98 4.20 -5.00 20.11
CA SER A 98 2.86 -5.48 19.77
C SER A 98 2.67 -5.77 18.27
N ARG A 99 3.66 -5.46 17.44
CA ARG A 99 3.63 -5.71 15.99
C ARG A 99 3.97 -7.15 15.64
N GLY A 100 4.43 -7.97 16.59
CA GLY A 100 4.71 -9.40 16.40
C GLY A 100 3.45 -10.26 16.24
N GLY A 101 3.53 -11.30 15.41
CA GLY A 101 2.47 -12.29 15.24
C GLY A 101 1.40 -11.99 14.19
N PHE A 102 0.35 -12.83 14.17
CA PHE A 102 -0.72 -12.82 13.15
C PHE A 102 -1.83 -11.79 13.45
N ARG A 103 -2.08 -11.47 14.73
CA ARG A 103 -3.12 -10.53 15.16
C ARG A 103 -3.07 -9.15 14.47
N PRO A 104 -1.93 -8.44 14.41
CA PRO A 104 -1.87 -7.13 13.76
C PRO A 104 -2.15 -7.21 12.25
N ILE A 105 -1.79 -8.32 11.60
CA ILE A 105 -2.06 -8.55 10.16
C ILE A 105 -3.56 -8.68 9.93
N VAL A 106 -4.27 -9.44 10.78
CA VAL A 106 -5.73 -9.60 10.68
C VAL A 106 -6.43 -8.27 10.90
N VAL A 107 -6.04 -7.51 11.94
CA VAL A 107 -6.64 -6.19 12.21
C VAL A 107 -6.38 -5.23 11.05
N ALA A 108 -5.16 -5.19 10.52
CA ALA A 108 -4.83 -4.39 9.34
C ALA A 108 -5.67 -4.82 8.12
N ALA A 109 -5.81 -6.12 7.86
CA ALA A 109 -6.61 -6.63 6.76
C ALA A 109 -8.10 -6.26 6.88
N VAL A 110 -8.66 -6.33 8.08
CA VAL A 110 -10.05 -5.91 8.35
C VAL A 110 -10.19 -4.40 8.12
N LEU A 111 -9.28 -3.58 8.64
CA LEU A 111 -9.33 -2.13 8.44
C LEU A 111 -9.13 -1.74 6.97
N CYS A 112 -8.23 -2.41 6.24
CA CYS A 112 -8.07 -2.24 4.79
C CYS A 112 -9.34 -2.61 4.04
N THR A 113 -10.02 -3.70 4.45
CA THR A 113 -11.30 -4.10 3.86
C THR A 113 -12.36 -3.02 4.09
N VAL A 114 -12.48 -2.52 5.33
CA VAL A 114 -13.41 -1.43 5.67
C VAL A 114 -13.07 -0.16 4.89
N ALA A 115 -11.79 0.19 4.77
CA ALA A 115 -11.32 1.33 4.00
C ALA A 115 -11.67 1.21 2.51
N LEU A 116 -11.42 0.05 1.91
CA LEU A 116 -11.78 -0.23 0.52
C LEU A 116 -13.30 -0.17 0.32
N SER A 117 -14.07 -0.81 1.21
CA SER A 117 -15.53 -0.77 1.18
C SER A 117 -16.08 0.65 1.36
N ALA A 118 -15.50 1.47 2.25
CA ALA A 118 -15.88 2.87 2.44
C ALA A 118 -15.56 3.71 1.20
N THR A 119 -14.41 3.47 0.57
CA THR A 119 -14.00 4.14 -0.67
C THR A 119 -14.95 3.80 -1.82
N VAL A 120 -15.42 2.55 -1.88
CA VAL A 120 -16.37 2.06 -2.90
C VAL A 120 -17.81 2.50 -2.62
N ALA A 121 -18.24 2.45 -1.37
CA ALA A 121 -19.59 2.88 -0.98
C ALA A 121 -19.75 4.40 -1.09
N GLY A 122 -18.74 5.15 -0.65
CA GLY A 122 -18.71 6.61 -0.77
C GLY A 122 -18.63 7.12 -2.21
N SER A 123 -18.18 6.27 -3.14
CA SER A 123 -18.23 6.57 -4.57
C SER A 123 -19.54 6.13 -5.23
N GLY A 124 -20.31 5.19 -4.66
CA GLY A 124 -21.49 4.63 -5.32
C GLY A 124 -21.17 3.44 -6.24
N SER A 125 -19.94 2.90 -6.13
CA SER A 125 -19.40 1.85 -7.00
C SER A 125 -19.66 0.42 -6.54
N VAL A 126 -20.76 0.18 -5.83
CA VAL A 126 -21.06 -1.10 -5.16
C VAL A 126 -21.06 -2.30 -6.14
N VAL A 127 -21.50 -2.06 -7.38
CA VAL A 127 -21.57 -3.06 -8.46
C VAL A 127 -20.18 -3.56 -8.91
N ALA A 128 -19.13 -2.73 -8.78
CA ALA A 128 -17.77 -3.10 -9.18
C ALA A 128 -17.10 -4.08 -8.19
N LEU A 129 -17.52 -4.10 -6.92
CA LEU A 129 -17.01 -5.07 -5.94
C LEU A 129 -17.67 -6.45 -6.10
N GLU A 130 -18.94 -6.47 -6.53
CA GLU A 130 -19.68 -7.72 -6.75
C GLU A 130 -19.09 -8.56 -7.88
N SER A 131 -18.52 -7.94 -8.92
CA SER A 131 -17.89 -8.63 -10.06
C SER A 131 -16.52 -9.24 -9.73
N LEU A 132 -15.84 -8.75 -8.69
CA LEU A 132 -14.58 -9.30 -8.21
C LEU A 132 -14.80 -10.56 -7.35
N GLY A 133 -15.95 -10.62 -6.67
CA GLY A 133 -16.33 -11.70 -5.78
C GLY A 133 -15.65 -11.60 -4.41
N PRO A 134 -16.33 -12.06 -3.35
CA PRO A 134 -15.90 -11.85 -1.95
C PRO A 134 -14.51 -12.44 -1.65
N LEU A 135 -14.13 -13.54 -2.31
CA LEU A 135 -12.85 -14.20 -2.08
C LEU A 135 -11.66 -13.36 -2.59
N ALA A 136 -11.78 -12.73 -3.76
CA ALA A 136 -10.74 -11.86 -4.27
C ALA A 136 -10.58 -10.61 -3.38
N THR A 137 -11.70 -10.02 -2.94
CA THR A 137 -11.69 -8.88 -2.00
C THR A 137 -10.99 -9.24 -0.69
N VAL A 138 -11.31 -10.41 -0.11
CA VAL A 138 -10.65 -10.87 1.13
C VAL A 138 -9.16 -11.11 0.90
N ALA A 139 -8.78 -11.80 -0.18
CA ALA A 139 -7.38 -12.10 -0.47
C ALA A 139 -6.53 -10.84 -0.68
N VAL A 140 -7.04 -9.88 -1.46
CA VAL A 140 -6.33 -8.62 -1.75
C VAL A 140 -6.18 -7.76 -0.50
N ASN A 141 -7.19 -7.72 0.38
CA ASN A 141 -7.08 -6.98 1.64
C ASN A 141 -6.22 -7.70 2.69
N ALA A 142 -6.21 -9.03 2.70
CA ALA A 142 -5.25 -9.80 3.51
C ALA A 142 -3.81 -9.51 3.07
N PHE A 143 -3.55 -9.49 1.76
CA PHE A 143 -2.27 -9.09 1.20
C PHE A 143 -1.89 -7.66 1.58
N ALA A 144 -2.85 -6.72 1.52
CA ALA A 144 -2.65 -5.35 1.98
C ALA A 144 -2.25 -5.27 3.46
N GLY A 145 -2.90 -6.06 4.33
CA GLY A 145 -2.55 -6.17 5.75
C GLY A 145 -1.12 -6.69 5.96
N VAL A 146 -0.69 -7.66 5.17
CA VAL A 146 0.70 -8.17 5.18
C VAL A 146 1.69 -7.08 4.76
N LEU A 147 1.41 -6.37 3.66
CA LEU A 147 2.28 -5.29 3.18
C LEU A 147 2.41 -4.16 4.21
N LEU A 148 1.28 -3.74 4.80
CA LEU A 148 1.24 -2.65 5.77
C LEU A 148 2.08 -3.00 7.01
N ILE A 149 1.81 -4.15 7.62
CA ILE A 149 2.55 -4.60 8.82
C ILE A 149 4.00 -4.93 8.47
N GLY A 150 4.24 -5.53 7.30
CA GLY A 150 5.58 -5.83 6.80
C GLY A 150 6.43 -4.57 6.65
N TRP A 151 5.88 -3.51 6.06
CA TRP A 151 6.55 -2.22 5.90
C TRP A 151 6.91 -1.59 7.25
N LEU A 152 5.96 -1.59 8.19
CA LEU A 152 6.19 -1.07 9.53
C LEU A 152 7.29 -1.84 10.26
N ARG A 153 7.30 -3.18 10.15
CA ARG A 153 8.35 -4.02 10.74
C ARG A 153 9.71 -3.82 10.10
N LEU A 154 9.77 -3.72 8.76
CA LEU A 154 11.01 -3.46 8.03
C LEU A 154 11.66 -2.18 8.53
N GLY A 155 10.83 -1.18 8.82
CA GLY A 155 11.30 0.07 9.35
C GLY A 155 11.85 0.01 10.77
N ASP A 156 11.38 -0.92 11.59
CA ASP A 156 11.83 -1.06 12.98
C ASP A 156 13.12 -1.90 13.09
N MET A 157 13.61 -2.49 11.99
CA MET A 157 14.89 -3.18 11.98
C MET A 157 16.03 -2.17 12.06
N SER A 158 16.94 -2.37 13.02
CA SER A 158 18.20 -1.62 13.10
C SER A 158 19.02 -1.87 11.84
N GLU A 159 19.65 -0.81 11.29
CA GLU A 159 20.67 -1.00 10.27
C GLU A 159 21.79 -1.88 10.84
N PRO A 160 22.30 -2.86 10.07
CA PRO A 160 23.40 -3.69 10.53
C PRO A 160 24.60 -2.79 10.82
N GLU A 161 25.10 -2.83 12.07
CA GLU A 161 26.33 -2.13 12.40
C GLU A 161 27.44 -2.64 11.47
N PRO A 162 28.19 -1.74 10.81
CA PRO A 162 29.31 -2.16 9.99
C PRO A 162 30.26 -2.96 10.88
N GLU A 163 30.55 -4.20 10.47
CA GLU A 163 31.47 -5.09 11.17
C GLU A 163 32.72 -4.29 11.55
N ALA A 164 32.93 -4.11 12.85
CA ALA A 164 34.13 -3.44 13.35
C ALA A 164 35.32 -4.23 12.79
N GLN A 165 36.02 -3.65 11.82
CA GLN A 165 37.24 -4.23 11.29
C GLN A 165 38.14 -4.53 12.50
N PRO A 166 38.64 -5.77 12.65
CA PRO A 166 39.53 -6.10 13.74
C PRO A 166 40.70 -5.11 13.68
N GLN A 167 40.73 -4.21 14.66
CA GLN A 167 41.76 -3.22 14.84
C GLN A 167 43.07 -3.98 14.87
N ALA A 168 43.85 -3.88 13.79
CA ALA A 168 45.14 -4.53 13.69
C ALA A 168 45.94 -4.14 14.93
N ASP A 169 46.20 -5.16 15.76
CA ASP A 169 46.86 -5.11 17.05
C ASP A 169 48.16 -4.30 16.92
N GLY A 170 48.09 -3.02 17.29
CA GLY A 170 49.19 -2.06 17.33
C GLY A 170 50.15 -2.30 18.49
N ARG A 171 50.41 -3.57 18.83
CA ARG A 171 51.41 -3.99 19.84
C ARG A 171 52.32 -5.09 19.30
N ARG A 172 53.01 -4.80 18.20
CA ARG A 172 54.28 -5.46 17.87
C ARG A 172 55.28 -4.42 17.42
N GLY A 173 55.88 -3.72 18.37
CA GLY A 173 56.88 -2.70 18.09
C GLY A 173 57.71 -2.19 19.26
N GLU A 174 57.44 -2.56 20.51
CA GLU A 174 58.18 -2.02 21.66
C GLU A 174 59.01 -3.05 22.45
N GLU A 175 59.01 -4.34 22.09
CA GLU A 175 59.84 -5.36 22.77
C GLU A 175 61.19 -5.65 22.09
N GLN A 176 61.60 -4.85 21.09
CA GLN A 176 62.93 -5.00 20.46
C GLN A 176 63.96 -3.94 20.87
N ALA A 177 63.68 -3.12 21.90
CA ALA A 177 64.60 -2.08 22.38
C ALA A 177 65.15 -2.28 23.80
N ALA A 178 65.01 -3.49 24.39
CA ALA A 178 65.55 -3.78 25.72
C ALA A 178 66.17 -5.18 25.79
N GLY A 179 67.16 -5.46 24.93
CA GLY A 179 67.82 -6.77 24.92
C GLY A 179 68.96 -6.93 23.93
N SER A 180 69.90 -5.99 23.88
CA SER A 180 71.27 -6.21 23.37
C SER A 180 72.15 -5.00 23.67
#